data_AF-A0A8S3I1C7-F1
#
_entry.id   AF-A0A8S3I1C7-F1
#
_cell.length_a   1.000
_cell.length_b   1.000
_cell.length_c   1.000
_cell.angle_alpha   90.00
_cell.angle_beta   90.00
_cell.angle_gamma   90.00
#
_symmetry.space_group_name_H-M   'P 1'
#
loop_
_entity.id
_entity.type
_entity.pdbx_description
1 polymer ?
#
loop_
_entity_poly.entity_id
_entity_poly.type
_entity_poly.pdbx_seq_one_letter_code
_entity_poly.pdbx_strand_id
1 'polypeptide(L)'
;YLFLRELNRKHRAATVALNDIRRAESAKRRAALLLEGKPPSNYPGYSSIFRHTGRHTEKYIREQLMFAPARLGEMLVIDCGFEQDHAYEHYLSNLVDQIQYIFADITRYHSPSFVYLTNVAPHGRLQTEFIRRASLDNMCFEVTEASYLDLFPHDKLIYLSPDSNFEMTSFDHDAIYIVGGIADRSSLTIIINYSNLA
;
A
#
# COMPACT_ATOMS: atom_id res chain seq x y z
N TYR A 1 -23.14 30.01 6.96
CA TYR A 1 -23.63 28.67 6.53
C TYR A 1 -23.69 28.52 5.00
N LEU A 2 -24.30 29.48 4.27
CA LEU A 2 -24.41 29.42 2.80
C LEU A 2 -23.04 29.43 2.07
N PHE A 3 -22.13 30.30 2.49
CA PHE A 3 -20.79 30.46 1.91
C PHE A 3 -19.95 29.18 1.97
N LEU A 4 -19.88 28.53 3.14
CA LEU A 4 -19.18 27.24 3.32
C LEU A 4 -19.74 26.14 2.42
N ARG A 5 -21.07 26.13 2.19
CA ARG A 5 -21.73 25.15 1.32
C ARG A 5 -21.37 25.34 -0.15
N GLU A 6 -21.30 26.59 -0.61
CA GLU A 6 -20.84 26.89 -1.97
C GLU A 6 -19.37 26.56 -2.19
N LEU A 7 -18.51 26.85 -1.20
CA LEU A 7 -17.09 26.54 -1.22
C LEU A 7 -16.86 25.02 -1.34
N ASN A 8 -17.55 24.23 -0.52
CA ASN A 8 -17.51 22.77 -0.60
C ASN A 8 -18.04 22.22 -1.93
N ARG A 9 -19.07 22.84 -2.52
CA ARG A 9 -19.60 22.45 -3.83
C ARG A 9 -18.59 22.70 -4.94
N LYS A 10 -17.89 23.85 -4.91
CA LYS A 10 -16.80 24.16 -5.86
C LYS A 10 -15.63 23.19 -5.69
N HIS A 11 -15.24 22.89 -4.46
CA HIS A 11 -14.17 21.91 -4.19
C HIS A 11 -14.51 20.52 -4.71
N ARG A 12 -15.73 20.02 -4.45
CA ARG A 12 -16.21 18.73 -4.99
C ARG A 12 -16.24 18.72 -6.51
N ALA A 13 -16.74 19.79 -7.14
CA ALA A 13 -16.77 19.91 -8.60
C ALA A 13 -15.35 19.89 -9.20
N ALA A 14 -14.40 20.58 -8.56
CA ALA A 14 -12.99 20.54 -8.96
C ALA A 14 -12.38 19.14 -8.81
N THR A 15 -12.65 18.43 -7.72
CA THR A 15 -12.21 17.04 -7.52
C THR A 15 -12.79 16.11 -8.58
N VAL A 16 -14.07 16.25 -8.93
CA VAL A 16 -14.73 15.44 -9.97
C VAL A 16 -14.09 15.71 -11.33
N ALA A 17 -13.92 16.98 -11.70
CA ALA A 17 -13.27 17.36 -12.95
C ALA A 17 -11.83 16.82 -13.05
N LEU A 18 -11.06 16.90 -11.96
CA LEU A 18 -9.71 16.34 -11.90
C LEU A 18 -9.72 14.82 -12.07
N ASN A 19 -10.69 14.13 -11.48
CA ASN A 19 -10.84 12.68 -11.64
C ASN A 19 -11.22 12.29 -13.07
N ASP A 20 -12.05 13.08 -13.75
CA ASP A 20 -12.40 12.83 -15.15
C ASP A 20 -11.22 13.04 -16.10
N ILE A 21 -10.40 14.07 -15.84
CA ILE A 21 -9.12 14.26 -16.54
C ILE A 21 -8.20 13.05 -16.32
N ARG A 22 -8.01 12.62 -15.08
CA ARG A 22 -7.20 11.43 -14.75
C ARG A 22 -7.71 10.16 -15.42
N ARG A 23 -9.04 9.99 -15.52
CA ARG A 23 -9.67 8.86 -16.23
C ARG A 23 -9.37 8.91 -17.73
N ALA A 24 -9.49 10.09 -18.34
CA ALA A 24 -9.18 10.26 -19.76
C ALA A 24 -7.70 10.01 -20.05
N GLU A 25 -6.79 10.50 -19.21
CA GLU A 25 -5.34 10.23 -19.29
C GLU A 25 -5.04 8.73 -19.11
N SER A 26 -5.67 8.09 -18.13
CA SER A 26 -5.52 6.65 -17.90
C SER A 26 -6.01 5.82 -19.09
N ALA A 27 -7.12 6.23 -19.72
CA ALA A 27 -7.64 5.60 -20.93
C ALA A 27 -6.68 5.76 -22.12
N LYS A 28 -6.09 6.95 -22.31
CA LYS A 28 -5.06 7.21 -23.32
C LYS A 28 -3.81 6.35 -23.08
N ARG A 29 -3.32 6.30 -21.84
CA ARG A 29 -2.18 5.46 -21.44
C ARG A 29 -2.45 3.98 -21.71
N ARG A 30 -3.65 3.50 -21.35
CA ARG A 30 -4.08 2.12 -21.63
C ARG A 30 -4.08 1.83 -23.13
N ALA A 31 -4.60 2.73 -23.96
CA ALA A 31 -4.59 2.58 -25.41
C ALA A 31 -3.15 2.56 -25.98
N ALA A 32 -2.26 3.40 -25.47
CA ALA A 32 -0.84 3.40 -25.87
C ALA A 32 -0.13 2.08 -25.50
N LEU A 33 -0.32 1.58 -24.28
CA LEU A 33 0.23 0.29 -23.84
C LEU A 33 -0.26 -0.87 -24.71
N LEU A 34 -1.56 -0.87 -25.06
CA LEU A 34 -2.15 -1.86 -25.97
C LEU A 34 -1.50 -1.83 -27.36
N LEU A 35 -1.22 -0.64 -27.90
CA LEU A 35 -0.50 -0.44 -29.17
C LEU A 35 0.94 -0.96 -29.12
N GLU A 36 1.61 -0.79 -27.98
CA GLU A 36 2.96 -1.32 -27.74
C GLU A 36 2.98 -2.83 -27.44
N GLY A 37 1.83 -3.50 -27.39
CA GLY A 37 1.72 -4.91 -27.00
C GLY A 37 2.00 -5.17 -25.51
N LYS A 38 2.11 -4.11 -24.71
CA LYS A 38 2.34 -4.19 -23.26
C LYS A 38 1.01 -4.35 -22.51
N PRO A 39 1.01 -5.08 -21.39
CA PRO A 39 -0.17 -5.19 -20.57
C PRO A 39 -0.53 -3.83 -19.92
N PRO A 40 -1.81 -3.41 -19.96
CA PRO A 40 -2.26 -2.17 -19.34
C PRO A 40 -2.40 -2.28 -17.82
N SER A 41 -2.34 -3.50 -17.28
CA SER A 41 -2.24 -3.77 -15.84
C SER A 41 -1.36 -4.99 -15.62
N ASN A 42 -0.77 -5.11 -14.43
CA ASN A 42 0.05 -6.27 -14.05
C ASN A 42 -0.79 -7.50 -13.68
N TYR A 43 -2.05 -7.55 -14.13
CA TYR A 43 -2.93 -8.69 -13.94
C TYR A 43 -2.33 -9.93 -14.64
N PRO A 44 -2.04 -11.03 -13.91
CA PRO A 44 -1.41 -12.22 -14.48
C PRO A 44 -2.23 -12.87 -15.60
N GLY A 45 -3.55 -12.67 -15.61
CA GLY A 45 -4.40 -13.19 -16.67
C GLY A 45 -4.50 -12.31 -17.91
N TYR A 46 -3.76 -11.20 -18.01
CA TYR A 46 -3.86 -10.31 -19.18
C TYR A 46 -3.36 -11.00 -20.47
N SER A 47 -2.26 -11.76 -20.36
CA SER A 47 -1.73 -12.59 -21.44
C SER A 47 -2.49 -13.92 -21.61
N SER A 48 -3.44 -14.21 -20.72
CA SER A 48 -4.26 -15.43 -20.82
C SER A 48 -5.26 -15.33 -21.97
N ILE A 49 -5.77 -16.49 -22.40
CA ILE A 49 -6.87 -16.57 -23.39
C ILE A 49 -8.14 -15.82 -22.92
N PHE A 50 -8.27 -15.57 -21.62
CA PHE A 50 -9.30 -14.70 -21.04
C PHE A 50 -8.84 -13.25 -21.10
N ARG A 51 -8.68 -12.73 -22.33
CA ARG A 51 -8.05 -11.43 -22.59
C ARG A 51 -8.74 -10.22 -21.95
N HIS A 52 -9.97 -10.37 -21.45
CA HIS A 52 -10.75 -9.29 -20.90
C HIS A 52 -11.63 -9.79 -19.74
N THR A 53 -11.02 -10.15 -18.62
CA THR A 53 -11.78 -10.19 -17.36
C THR A 53 -12.26 -8.78 -17.02
N GLY A 54 -13.55 -8.64 -16.69
CA GLY A 54 -14.12 -7.36 -16.28
C GLY A 54 -13.44 -6.83 -15.01
N ARG A 55 -13.56 -5.52 -14.73
CA ARG A 55 -12.91 -4.89 -13.56
C ARG A 55 -13.20 -5.59 -12.24
N HIS A 56 -14.39 -6.14 -12.07
CA HIS A 56 -14.77 -6.90 -10.88
C HIS A 56 -13.96 -8.19 -10.73
N THR A 57 -13.73 -8.92 -11.82
CA THR A 57 -12.92 -10.14 -11.80
C THR A 57 -11.44 -9.82 -11.58
N GLU A 58 -10.92 -8.76 -12.22
CA GLU A 58 -9.55 -8.28 -11.96
C GLU A 58 -9.38 -7.88 -10.49
N LYS A 59 -10.35 -7.17 -9.90
CA LYS A 59 -10.35 -6.83 -8.47
C LYS A 59 -10.35 -8.08 -7.60
N TYR A 60 -11.25 -9.03 -7.85
CA TYR A 60 -11.32 -10.28 -7.09
C TYR A 60 -10.00 -11.05 -7.14
N ILE A 61 -9.41 -11.20 -8.33
CA ILE A 61 -8.13 -11.92 -8.47
C ILE A 61 -7.00 -11.18 -7.75
N ARG A 62 -6.98 -9.84 -7.83
CA ARG A 62 -6.01 -9.03 -7.07
C ARG A 62 -6.15 -9.24 -5.56
N GLU A 63 -7.37 -9.33 -5.04
CA GLU A 63 -7.62 -9.65 -3.63
C GLU A 63 -7.17 -11.08 -3.30
N GLN A 64 -7.43 -12.06 -4.17
CA GLN A 64 -6.94 -13.44 -3.96
C GLN A 64 -5.41 -13.53 -3.95
N LEU A 65 -4.72 -12.74 -4.78
CA LEU A 65 -3.26 -12.63 -4.77
C LEU A 65 -2.72 -12.09 -3.44
N MET A 66 -3.50 -11.32 -2.68
CA MET A 66 -3.12 -10.85 -1.34
C MET A 66 -3.51 -11.85 -0.24
N PHE A 67 -4.63 -12.58 -0.38
CA PHE A 67 -5.03 -13.57 0.62
C PHE A 67 -4.22 -14.87 0.56
N ALA A 68 -3.67 -15.23 -0.60
CA ALA A 68 -2.78 -16.38 -0.73
C ALA A 68 -1.52 -16.28 0.16
N PRO A 69 -0.70 -15.21 0.10
CA PRO A 69 0.48 -15.05 0.95
C PRO A 69 0.10 -14.95 2.44
N ALA A 70 -1.05 -14.35 2.78
CA ALA A 70 -1.57 -14.33 4.15
C ALA A 70 -1.74 -15.75 4.73
N ARG A 71 -2.24 -16.70 3.94
CA ARG A 71 -2.39 -18.10 4.35
C ARG A 71 -1.07 -18.87 4.41
N LEU A 72 -0.08 -18.44 3.64
CA LEU A 72 1.25 -19.04 3.59
C LEU A 72 2.21 -18.43 4.62
N GLY A 73 1.83 -17.35 5.30
CA GLY A 73 2.66 -16.65 6.27
C GLY A 73 3.68 -15.69 5.64
N GLU A 74 3.60 -15.41 4.34
CA GLU A 74 4.44 -14.42 3.67
C GLU A 74 3.91 -13.01 3.94
N MET A 75 4.45 -12.37 4.98
CA MET A 75 3.89 -11.14 5.54
C MET A 75 4.93 -10.01 5.58
N LEU A 76 4.47 -8.79 5.28
CA LEU A 76 5.18 -7.55 5.52
C LEU A 76 4.48 -6.80 6.65
N VAL A 77 5.23 -6.49 7.71
CA VAL A 77 4.73 -5.71 8.85
C VAL A 77 5.17 -4.27 8.72
N ILE A 78 4.25 -3.33 8.88
CA ILE A 78 4.53 -1.91 9.04
C ILE A 78 4.26 -1.54 10.50
N ASP A 79 5.33 -1.26 11.23
CA ASP A 79 5.28 -0.88 12.64
C ASP A 79 4.88 0.59 12.79
N CYS A 80 3.62 0.84 13.20
CA CYS A 80 3.07 2.18 13.34
C CYS A 80 3.20 2.75 14.76
N GLY A 81 4.07 2.17 15.61
CA GLY A 81 4.23 2.54 17.03
C GLY A 81 4.80 3.95 17.29
N PHE A 82 5.29 4.64 16.26
CA PHE A 82 6.01 5.92 16.40
C PHE A 82 5.11 7.16 16.44
N GLU A 83 3.78 7.01 16.55
CA GLU A 83 2.84 8.15 16.56
C GLU A 83 3.15 9.18 17.67
N GLN A 84 3.62 8.72 18.84
CA GLN A 84 3.94 9.59 19.98
C GLN A 84 5.27 10.32 19.79
N ASP A 85 6.24 9.68 19.15
CA ASP A 85 7.57 10.24 18.91
C ASP A 85 7.56 11.31 17.80
N HIS A 86 6.50 11.33 16.98
CA HIS A 86 6.31 12.29 15.90
C HIS A 86 5.17 13.27 16.22
N ALA A 87 5.54 14.41 16.81
CA ALA A 87 4.60 15.47 17.19
C ALA A 87 4.01 16.27 15.99
N TYR A 88 4.55 16.13 14.79
CA TYR A 88 4.15 16.96 13.63
C TYR A 88 2.89 16.43 12.94
N GLU A 89 1.90 17.29 12.70
CA GLU A 89 0.66 16.93 12.00
C GLU A 89 0.90 16.29 10.61
N HIS A 90 1.99 16.68 9.93
CA HIS A 90 2.32 16.15 8.60
C HIS A 90 2.79 14.70 8.61
N TYR A 91 3.28 14.17 9.75
CA TYR A 91 3.74 12.79 9.85
C TYR A 91 2.62 11.80 9.48
N LEU A 92 1.44 11.96 10.07
CA LEU A 92 0.30 11.07 9.85
C LEU A 92 -0.18 11.11 8.40
N SER A 93 -0.31 12.32 7.84
CA SER A 93 -0.67 12.49 6.42
C SER A 93 0.34 11.80 5.50
N ASN A 94 1.64 11.97 5.76
CA ASN A 94 2.69 11.38 4.94
C ASN A 94 2.73 9.86 5.07
N LEU A 95 2.60 9.32 6.28
CA LEU A 95 2.55 7.88 6.53
C LEU A 95 1.36 7.25 5.80
N VAL A 96 0.17 7.86 5.90
CA VAL A 96 -1.03 7.38 5.18
C VAL A 96 -0.83 7.44 3.67
N ASP A 97 -0.17 8.48 3.14
CA ASP A 97 0.15 8.55 1.70
C ASP A 97 1.15 7.47 1.28
N GLN A 98 2.21 7.23 2.07
CA GLN A 98 3.20 6.16 1.81
C GLN A 98 2.58 4.77 1.83
N ILE A 99 1.74 4.48 2.83
CA ILE A 99 1.03 3.21 2.91
C ILE A 99 0.13 3.04 1.69
N GLN A 100 -0.61 4.07 1.28
CA GLN A 100 -1.40 4.02 0.04
C GLN A 100 -0.54 3.76 -1.21
N TYR A 101 0.67 4.32 -1.30
CA TYR A 101 1.60 4.02 -2.40
C TYR A 101 2.04 2.56 -2.38
N ILE A 102 2.36 1.99 -1.20
CA ILE A 102 2.69 0.57 -1.06
C ILE A 102 1.55 -0.27 -1.64
N PHE A 103 0.29 -0.04 -1.25
CA PHE A 103 -0.82 -0.85 -1.77
C PHE A 103 -1.11 -0.65 -3.26
N ALA A 104 -0.85 0.55 -3.79
CA ALA A 104 -0.98 0.82 -5.21
C ALA A 104 0.08 0.09 -6.06
N ASP A 105 1.22 -0.27 -5.46
CA ASP A 105 2.37 -0.86 -6.14
C ASP A 105 2.57 -2.35 -5.80
N ILE A 106 2.28 -2.81 -4.59
CA ILE A 106 2.58 -4.17 -4.12
C ILE A 106 1.95 -5.26 -5.02
N THR A 107 0.75 -5.00 -5.53
CA THR A 107 0.02 -5.91 -6.43
C THR A 107 0.59 -5.98 -7.85
N ARG A 108 1.61 -5.18 -8.15
CA ARG A 108 2.34 -5.19 -9.42
C ARG A 108 3.50 -6.17 -9.43
N TYR A 109 3.96 -6.60 -8.26
CA TYR A 109 5.04 -7.56 -8.12
C TYR A 109 4.52 -9.00 -8.30
N HIS A 110 5.40 -9.89 -8.75
CA HIS A 110 5.06 -11.29 -9.00
C HIS A 110 4.66 -12.04 -7.71
N SER A 111 5.28 -11.70 -6.58
CA SER A 111 5.02 -12.29 -5.26
C SER A 111 4.73 -11.17 -4.26
N PRO A 112 3.48 -10.69 -4.15
CA PRO A 112 3.13 -9.71 -3.13
C PRO A 112 3.10 -10.36 -1.75
N SER A 113 3.57 -9.66 -0.72
CA SER A 113 3.36 -10.07 0.67
C SER A 113 2.03 -9.55 1.19
N PHE A 114 1.39 -10.27 2.12
CA PHE A 114 0.25 -9.71 2.84
C PHE A 114 0.72 -8.69 3.87
N VAL A 115 0.04 -7.56 3.98
CA VAL A 115 0.51 -6.43 4.80
C VAL A 115 -0.23 -6.37 6.13
N TYR A 116 0.52 -6.23 7.22
CA TYR A 116 0.04 -5.94 8.57
C TYR A 116 0.42 -4.52 8.98
N LEU A 117 -0.53 -3.77 9.51
CA LEU A 117 -0.27 -2.52 10.25
C LEU A 117 -0.44 -2.81 11.74
N THR A 118 0.66 -2.79 12.49
CA THR A 118 0.69 -3.06 13.94
C THR A 118 0.80 -1.77 14.74
N ASN A 119 0.47 -1.83 16.03
CA ASN A 119 0.49 -0.66 16.93
C ASN A 119 -0.44 0.47 16.47
N VAL A 120 -1.56 0.14 15.82
CA VAL A 120 -2.57 1.12 15.38
C VAL A 120 -3.71 1.16 16.38
N ALA A 121 -3.75 2.20 17.20
CA ALA A 121 -4.81 2.37 18.20
C ALA A 121 -6.20 2.52 17.56
N PRO A 122 -7.23 1.79 18.04
CA PRO A 122 -8.61 2.01 17.64
C PRO A 122 -9.02 3.43 18.00
N HIS A 123 -9.67 4.13 17.08
CA HIS A 123 -10.02 5.54 17.19
C HIS A 123 -8.82 6.48 17.44
N GLY A 124 -7.59 6.01 17.19
CA GLY A 124 -6.37 6.80 17.26
C GLY A 124 -6.22 7.80 16.11
N ARG A 125 -5.15 8.62 16.14
CA ARG A 125 -4.95 9.68 15.13
C ARG A 125 -4.64 9.07 13.77
N LEU A 126 -3.82 8.01 13.71
CA LEU A 126 -3.52 7.32 12.45
C LEU A 126 -4.75 6.68 11.81
N GLN A 127 -5.58 5.96 12.58
CA GLN A 127 -6.82 5.38 12.05
C GLN A 127 -7.77 6.47 11.55
N THR A 128 -7.91 7.57 12.29
CA THR A 128 -8.73 8.73 11.89
C THR A 128 -8.23 9.33 10.58
N GLU A 129 -6.91 9.44 10.41
CA GLU A 129 -6.32 9.98 9.19
C GLU A 129 -6.51 9.04 7.99
N PHE A 130 -6.42 7.73 8.19
CA PHE A 130 -6.79 6.72 7.18
C PHE A 130 -8.24 6.88 6.74
N ILE A 131 -9.20 6.97 7.68
CA ILE A 131 -10.63 7.13 7.36
C ILE A 131 -10.87 8.43 6.57
N ARG A 132 -10.13 9.49 6.91
CA ARG A 132 -10.28 10.81 6.27
C ARG A 132 -9.74 10.84 4.84
N ARG A 133 -8.65 10.13 4.55
CA ARG A 133 -7.87 10.27 3.30
C ARG A 133 -7.92 9.06 2.37
N ALA A 134 -7.95 7.86 2.92
CA ALA A 134 -7.74 6.64 2.16
C ALA A 134 -9.06 6.05 1.66
N SER A 135 -9.05 5.62 0.40
CA SER A 135 -10.10 4.74 -0.12
C SER A 135 -9.74 3.29 0.24
N LEU A 136 -10.26 2.84 1.39
CA LEU A 136 -10.01 1.48 1.90
C LEU A 136 -10.58 0.38 0.99
N ASP A 137 -11.53 0.73 0.11
CA ASP A 137 -12.26 -0.20 -0.77
C ASP A 137 -11.36 -1.06 -1.69
N ASN A 138 -10.08 -0.72 -1.84
CA ASN A 138 -9.14 -1.42 -2.73
C ASN A 138 -7.89 -1.97 -2.02
N MET A 139 -7.79 -1.84 -0.71
CA MET A 139 -6.60 -2.20 0.05
C MET A 139 -6.89 -3.44 0.88
N CYS A 140 -6.07 -4.48 0.71
CA CYS A 140 -6.21 -5.76 1.41
C CYS A 140 -5.07 -5.89 2.42
N PHE A 141 -5.36 -5.63 3.69
CA PHE A 141 -4.41 -5.65 4.79
C PHE A 141 -5.10 -5.88 6.12
N GLU A 142 -4.32 -6.21 7.13
CA GLU A 142 -4.78 -6.31 8.51
C GLU A 142 -4.29 -5.12 9.33
N VAL A 143 -5.16 -4.62 10.21
CA VAL A 143 -4.85 -3.53 11.15
C VAL A 143 -5.12 -4.04 12.54
N THR A 144 -4.17 -3.81 13.43
CA THR A 144 -4.28 -4.26 14.82
C THR A 144 -3.60 -3.27 15.76
N GLU A 145 -4.13 -3.19 16.96
CA GLU A 145 -3.54 -2.43 18.06
C GLU A 145 -2.36 -3.15 18.70
N ALA A 146 -2.27 -4.47 18.51
CA ALA A 146 -1.22 -5.30 19.07
C ALA A 146 0.15 -5.02 18.43
N SER A 147 1.21 -5.26 19.21
CA SER A 147 2.58 -5.22 18.71
C SER A 147 2.86 -6.45 17.84
N TYR A 148 3.73 -6.28 16.85
CA TYR A 148 4.25 -7.42 16.08
C TYR A 148 4.96 -8.45 16.96
N LEU A 149 5.49 -8.04 18.12
CA LEU A 149 6.10 -8.92 19.12
C LEU A 149 5.10 -9.88 19.77
N ASP A 150 3.83 -9.49 19.85
CA ASP A 150 2.76 -10.30 20.46
C ASP A 150 2.09 -11.23 19.45
N LEU A 151 2.18 -10.89 18.15
CA LEU A 151 1.46 -11.56 17.07
C LEU A 151 2.29 -12.66 16.39
N PHE A 152 3.60 -12.50 16.33
CA PHE A 152 4.45 -13.31 15.47
C PHE A 152 5.59 -14.00 16.25
N PRO A 153 6.05 -15.19 15.79
CA PRO A 153 7.18 -15.87 16.40
C PRO A 153 8.45 -15.01 16.32
N HIS A 154 9.08 -14.76 17.47
CA HIS A 154 10.25 -13.87 17.57
C HIS A 154 11.43 -14.31 16.69
N ASP A 155 11.63 -15.61 16.50
CA ASP A 155 12.69 -16.19 15.68
C ASP A 155 12.51 -15.95 14.17
N LYS A 156 11.31 -15.55 13.74
CA LYS A 156 11.01 -15.19 12.35
C LYS A 156 11.12 -13.71 12.05
N LEU A 157 11.24 -12.85 13.07
CA LEU A 157 11.16 -11.41 12.90
C LEU A 157 12.49 -10.82 12.39
N ILE A 158 12.44 -10.05 11.31
CA ILE A 158 13.57 -9.27 10.78
C ILE A 158 13.16 -7.80 10.68
N TYR A 159 13.73 -6.95 11.53
CA TYR A 159 13.48 -5.50 11.47
C TYR A 159 14.45 -4.84 10.49
N LEU A 160 13.91 -4.22 9.45
CA LEU A 160 14.69 -3.51 8.43
C LEU A 160 15.01 -2.10 8.93
N SER A 161 16.30 -1.80 9.09
CA SER A 161 16.80 -0.48 9.50
C SER A 161 18.04 -0.11 8.70
N PRO A 162 18.16 1.14 8.21
CA PRO A 162 19.37 1.61 7.53
C PRO A 162 20.59 1.62 8.46
N ASP A 163 20.39 1.71 9.78
CA ASP A 163 21.44 1.73 10.79
C ASP A 163 21.81 0.31 11.29
N SER A 164 21.30 -0.74 10.62
CA SER A 164 21.64 -2.12 10.96
C SER A 164 23.12 -2.41 10.71
N ASN A 165 23.78 -3.03 11.69
CA ASN A 165 25.14 -3.57 11.51
C ASN A 165 25.16 -4.84 10.63
N PHE A 166 23.98 -5.40 10.31
CA PHE A 166 23.82 -6.59 9.50
C PHE A 166 23.24 -6.22 8.14
N GLU A 167 23.96 -6.60 7.09
CA GLU A 167 23.51 -6.47 5.71
C GLU A 167 22.66 -7.69 5.31
N MET A 168 21.47 -7.44 4.78
CA MET A 168 20.62 -8.49 4.21
C MET A 168 21.10 -8.83 2.80
N THR A 169 21.70 -10.00 2.63
CA THR A 169 22.25 -10.46 1.34
C THR A 169 21.30 -11.37 0.57
N SER A 170 20.28 -11.94 1.24
CA SER A 170 19.27 -12.81 0.64
C SER A 170 17.90 -12.60 1.29
N PHE A 171 16.84 -12.86 0.53
CA PHE A 171 15.46 -12.84 1.01
C PHE A 171 15.06 -14.24 1.49
N ASP A 172 14.47 -14.34 2.67
CA ASP A 172 13.93 -15.55 3.28
C ASP A 172 12.40 -15.48 3.30
N HIS A 173 11.76 -16.39 2.57
CA HIS A 173 10.30 -16.46 2.46
C HIS A 173 9.61 -16.91 3.74
N ASP A 174 10.33 -17.55 4.67
CA ASP A 174 9.78 -18.00 5.96
C ASP A 174 9.90 -16.94 7.07
N ALA A 175 10.62 -15.85 6.80
CA ALA A 175 10.82 -14.72 7.70
C ALA A 175 9.71 -13.67 7.56
N ILE A 176 9.54 -12.87 8.60
CA ILE A 176 8.58 -11.77 8.68
C ILE A 176 9.36 -10.47 8.75
N TYR A 177 9.29 -9.71 7.66
CA TYR A 177 9.99 -8.44 7.53
C TYR A 177 9.17 -7.31 8.14
N ILE A 178 9.81 -6.51 8.99
CA ILE A 178 9.22 -5.36 9.65
C ILE A 178 9.87 -4.09 9.11
N VAL A 179 9.05 -3.14 8.72
CA VAL A 179 9.46 -1.78 8.34
C VAL A 179 8.88 -0.81 9.34
N GLY A 180 9.70 0.09 9.88
CA GLY A 180 9.23 1.19 10.70
C GLY A 180 8.33 2.13 9.89
N GLY A 181 7.12 2.38 10.37
CA GLY A 181 6.16 3.32 9.79
C GLY A 181 6.56 4.78 9.97
N ILE A 182 7.81 5.12 9.69
CA ILE A 182 8.38 6.45 9.92
C ILE A 182 8.49 7.19 8.59
N ALA A 183 7.84 8.34 8.50
CA ALA A 183 7.94 9.23 7.34
C ALA A 183 8.87 10.42 7.66
N ASP A 184 10.19 10.23 7.50
CA ASP A 184 11.15 11.35 7.57
C ASP A 184 11.40 11.99 6.20
N ARG A 185 11.68 13.30 6.19
CA ARG A 185 11.99 14.10 4.99
C ARG A 185 13.38 13.82 4.42
N SER A 186 14.29 13.21 5.19
CA SER A 186 15.71 13.07 4.81
C SER A 186 16.02 11.85 3.94
N SER A 187 15.18 10.81 3.96
CA SER A 187 15.41 9.54 3.25
C SER A 187 14.08 9.00 2.74
N LEU A 188 13.58 9.62 1.69
CA LEU A 188 12.25 9.38 1.13
C LEU A 188 12.21 8.09 0.30
N THR A 189 12.55 6.94 0.88
CA THR A 189 12.27 5.66 0.25
C THR A 189 12.22 4.57 1.32
N ILE A 190 11.03 4.00 1.55
CA ILE A 190 10.96 2.60 1.98
C ILE A 190 11.49 1.81 0.78
N ILE A 191 12.82 1.59 0.73
CA ILE A 191 13.46 0.84 -0.34
C ILE A 191 13.10 -0.62 -0.12
N ILE A 192 11.97 -1.05 -0.68
CA ILE A 192 11.79 -2.47 -0.99
C ILE A 192 12.46 -2.67 -2.35
N ASN A 193 13.78 -2.88 -2.34
CA ASN A 193 14.52 -3.23 -3.54
C ASN A 193 14.17 -4.67 -3.93
N TYR A 194 13.10 -4.85 -4.72
CA TYR A 194 12.82 -6.11 -5.41
C TYR A 194 13.68 -6.32 -6.67
N SER A 195 14.62 -5.42 -6.96
CA SER A 195 15.35 -5.36 -8.23
C SER A 195 16.49 -6.39 -8.39
N ASN A 196 16.68 -7.31 -7.45
CA ASN A 196 17.73 -8.34 -7.53
C ASN A 196 17.27 -9.78 -7.21
N LEU A 197 15.97 -10.07 -7.27
CA LEU A 197 15.48 -11.46 -7.24
C LEU A 197 14.81 -11.81 -8.58
N ALA A 198 15.60 -12.52 -9.40
CA ALA A 198 15.39 -13.04 -10.76
C ALA A 198 15.83 -12.14 -11.92
#